data_AF-A0A483E063-F1
#
_entry.id   AF-A0A483E063-F1
#
_cell.length_a   1.000
_cell.length_b   1.000
_cell.length_c   1.000
_cell.angle_alpha   90.00
_cell.angle_beta   90.00
_cell.angle_gamma   90.00
#
_symmetry.space_group_name_H-M   'P 1'
#
loop_
_entity.id
_entity.type
_entity.pdbx_description
1 polymer ?
#
loop_
_entity_poly.entity_id
_entity_poly.type
_entity_poly.pdbx_seq_one_letter_code
_entity_poly.pdbx_strand_id
1 'polypeptide(L)'
;ISINDINSHSGSIIVVNDKYYLFGEYRVNNDGKTRTPNNQKITLYSSTDLIHWSKENDPIDLTKDPNDFEVERPKILFDKNGSIYSLYFHVQPHRKFSQGVGLLGIATSKDITGPYRVIGYYQIATGKKASTTQYSYEVDDGWKRKADGFYHDSIKLGQELRDFYAFDLYGDTYVVYSAEEGYSVQLAKIDLKNSFAINTFHRLLVGERHEAPIYFSGFNKHYFVFSDISGYRPSESKLYSFD
;
A
#
# COMPACT_ATOMS: atom_id res chain seq x y z
N ILE A 1 -26.58 -20.59 5.59
CA ILE A 1 -25.80 -19.34 5.79
C ILE A 1 -25.91 -18.57 4.48
N SER A 2 -26.68 -17.48 4.40
CA SER A 2 -26.57 -16.58 3.25
C SER A 2 -25.31 -15.73 3.49
N ILE A 3 -24.16 -16.23 3.04
CA ILE A 3 -22.95 -15.41 2.91
C ILE A 3 -23.29 -14.35 1.87
N ASN A 4 -23.50 -13.11 2.31
CA ASN A 4 -23.19 -12.00 1.43
C ASN A 4 -21.66 -12.07 1.28
N ASP A 5 -21.18 -12.38 0.08
CA ASP A 5 -19.74 -12.52 -0.18
C ASP A 5 -18.98 -11.30 0.34
N ILE A 6 -17.93 -11.53 1.13
CA ILE A 6 -17.05 -10.47 1.62
C ILE A 6 -16.35 -9.87 0.39
N ASN A 7 -16.63 -8.61 0.10
CA ASN A 7 -15.97 -7.86 -0.98
C ASN A 7 -14.96 -6.89 -0.37
N SER A 8 -13.81 -7.43 0.03
CA SER A 8 -12.77 -6.69 0.74
C SER A 8 -11.39 -7.25 0.36
N HIS A 9 -10.96 -6.90 -0.86
CA HIS A 9 -9.76 -7.50 -1.46
C HIS A 9 -8.48 -6.80 -1.00
N SER A 10 -7.37 -7.54 -0.99
CA SER A 10 -6.01 -7.03 -0.73
C SER A 10 -5.89 -6.20 0.56
N GLY A 11 -6.69 -6.60 1.56
CA GLY A 11 -7.06 -5.78 2.69
C GLY A 11 -6.04 -5.67 3.82
N SER A 12 -6.52 -5.14 4.93
CA SER A 12 -5.79 -4.97 6.18
C SER A 12 -6.74 -5.17 7.35
N ILE A 13 -6.28 -5.90 8.37
CA ILE A 13 -7.04 -6.15 9.60
C ILE A 13 -6.42 -5.36 10.75
N ILE A 14 -7.25 -4.69 11.53
CA ILE A 14 -6.89 -4.09 12.81
C ILE A 14 -7.84 -4.58 13.91
N VAL A 15 -7.33 -4.70 15.14
CA VAL A 15 -8.12 -5.06 16.32
C VAL A 15 -8.40 -3.80 17.14
N VAL A 16 -9.67 -3.56 17.45
CA VAL A 16 -10.12 -2.45 18.30
C VAL A 16 -11.20 -2.99 19.24
N ASN A 17 -11.00 -2.85 20.56
CA ASN A 17 -11.94 -3.29 21.59
C ASN A 17 -12.46 -4.73 21.38
N ASP A 18 -11.53 -5.70 21.23
CA ASP A 18 -11.81 -7.12 21.00
C ASP A 18 -12.63 -7.44 19.73
N LYS A 19 -12.69 -6.49 18.77
CA LYS A 19 -13.31 -6.67 17.46
C LYS A 19 -12.27 -6.49 16.36
N TYR A 20 -12.32 -7.36 15.37
CA TYR A 20 -11.53 -7.29 14.14
C TYR A 20 -12.24 -6.42 13.12
N TYR A 21 -11.48 -5.58 12.42
CA TYR A 21 -11.96 -4.71 11.36
C TYR A 21 -11.15 -4.96 10.10
N LEU A 22 -11.79 -5.45 9.04
CA LEU A 22 -11.20 -5.75 7.74
C LEU A 22 -11.53 -4.63 6.76
N PHE A 23 -10.49 -3.89 6.37
CA PHE A 23 -10.53 -2.94 5.27
C PHE A 23 -10.09 -3.62 3.99
N GLY A 24 -10.69 -3.29 2.85
CA GLY A 24 -10.29 -3.86 1.57
C GLY A 24 -10.87 -3.08 0.41
N GLU A 25 -10.26 -3.19 -0.76
CA GLU A 25 -10.80 -2.57 -1.97
C GLU A 25 -12.06 -3.31 -2.42
N TYR A 26 -13.04 -2.56 -2.94
CA TYR A 26 -14.22 -3.15 -3.57
C TYR A 26 -13.90 -3.52 -5.02
N ARG A 27 -14.24 -4.75 -5.43
CA ARG A 27 -14.12 -5.22 -6.82
C ARG A 27 -15.50 -5.51 -7.44
N VAL A 28 -15.72 -5.06 -8.68
CA VAL A 28 -16.96 -5.28 -9.44
C VAL A 28 -16.83 -6.51 -10.32
N ASN A 29 -17.92 -7.28 -10.51
CA ASN A 29 -17.96 -8.46 -11.37
C ASN A 29 -16.94 -9.55 -10.97
N ASN A 30 -16.89 -9.87 -9.67
CA ASN A 30 -15.98 -10.87 -9.08
C ASN A 30 -16.30 -12.30 -9.55
N ASP A 31 -15.92 -12.62 -10.79
CA ASP A 31 -16.01 -13.95 -11.38
C ASP A 31 -14.85 -14.89 -10.97
N GLY A 32 -13.89 -14.36 -10.21
CA GLY A 32 -12.69 -15.08 -9.75
C GLY A 32 -11.72 -15.50 -10.86
N LYS A 33 -11.93 -15.06 -12.10
CA LYS A 33 -11.18 -15.52 -13.29
C LYS A 33 -10.54 -14.38 -14.08
N THR A 34 -11.07 -13.17 -13.98
CA THR A 34 -10.59 -12.01 -14.72
C THR A 34 -10.21 -10.86 -13.80
N ARG A 35 -9.36 -9.94 -14.30
CA ARG A 35 -9.13 -8.67 -13.62
C ARG A 35 -10.46 -7.95 -13.48
N THR A 36 -10.96 -7.90 -12.26
CA THR A 36 -12.16 -7.16 -11.93
C THR A 36 -11.85 -5.68 -11.72
N PRO A 37 -12.59 -4.76 -12.35
CA PRO A 37 -12.46 -3.35 -12.09
C PRO A 37 -12.73 -3.04 -10.62
N ASN A 38 -11.87 -2.23 -10.00
CA ASN A 38 -12.19 -1.57 -8.75
C ASN A 38 -13.24 -0.45 -9.02
N ASN A 39 -14.16 -0.21 -8.08
CA ASN A 39 -15.16 0.87 -8.22
C ASN A 39 -14.85 2.12 -7.39
N GLN A 40 -13.58 2.37 -7.06
CA GLN A 40 -13.14 3.53 -6.28
C GLN A 40 -13.54 3.51 -4.80
N LYS A 41 -13.96 2.37 -4.26
CA LYS A 41 -14.35 2.23 -2.85
C LYS A 41 -13.39 1.38 -2.05
N ILE A 42 -13.27 1.73 -0.77
CA ILE A 42 -12.72 0.86 0.26
C ILE A 42 -13.87 0.44 1.16
N THR A 43 -14.01 -0.86 1.39
CA THR A 43 -15.03 -1.48 2.24
C THR A 43 -14.50 -1.70 3.64
N LEU A 44 -15.41 -1.73 4.61
CA LEU A 44 -15.15 -2.15 5.99
C LEU A 44 -16.10 -3.27 6.40
N TYR A 45 -15.53 -4.34 6.92
CA TYR A 45 -16.24 -5.42 7.59
C TYR A 45 -15.71 -5.55 9.01
N SER A 46 -16.49 -6.16 9.89
CA SER A 46 -16.05 -6.47 11.24
C SER A 46 -16.42 -7.88 11.68
N SER A 47 -15.67 -8.41 12.63
CA SER A 47 -15.87 -9.75 13.20
C SER A 47 -15.40 -9.78 14.64
N THR A 48 -15.98 -10.67 15.45
CA THR A 48 -15.48 -10.98 16.81
C THR A 48 -14.73 -12.31 16.87
N ASP A 49 -14.72 -13.09 15.79
CA ASP A 49 -14.20 -14.46 15.76
C ASP A 49 -13.37 -14.79 14.51
N LEU A 50 -13.14 -13.81 13.63
CA LEU A 50 -12.47 -13.93 12.31
C LEU A 50 -13.19 -14.84 11.31
N ILE A 51 -14.35 -15.39 11.65
CA ILE A 51 -15.12 -16.35 10.84
C ILE A 51 -16.36 -15.65 10.27
N HIS A 52 -17.13 -15.00 11.14
CA HIS A 52 -18.38 -14.33 10.77
C HIS A 52 -18.13 -12.84 10.62
N TRP A 53 -18.35 -12.33 9.40
CA TRP A 53 -18.09 -10.94 9.05
C TRP A 53 -19.39 -10.19 8.77
N SER A 54 -19.53 -9.02 9.37
CA SER A 54 -20.63 -8.08 9.14
C SER A 54 -20.12 -6.86 8.37
N LYS A 55 -20.83 -6.47 7.31
CA LYS A 55 -20.53 -5.22 6.58
C LYS A 55 -20.83 -4.04 7.50
N GLU A 56 -19.84 -3.17 7.72
CA GLU A 56 -20.00 -1.92 8.46
C GLU A 56 -20.44 -0.80 7.50
N ASN A 57 -19.54 -0.38 6.61
CA ASN A 57 -19.79 0.66 5.61
C ASN A 57 -18.71 0.67 4.51
N ASP A 58 -18.68 1.74 3.70
CA ASP A 58 -17.63 2.06 2.74
C ASP A 58 -16.86 3.30 3.23
N PRO A 59 -15.77 3.15 4.02
CA PRO A 59 -15.04 4.29 4.59
C PRO A 59 -14.53 5.32 3.58
N ILE A 60 -14.22 4.87 2.36
CA ILE A 60 -13.81 5.70 1.23
C ILE A 60 -14.72 5.39 0.06
N ASP A 61 -15.30 6.43 -0.52
CA ASP A 61 -16.06 6.39 -1.75
C ASP A 61 -15.63 7.54 -2.66
N LEU A 62 -14.78 7.22 -3.65
CA LEU A 62 -14.28 8.19 -4.63
C LEU A 62 -15.00 8.10 -5.97
N THR A 63 -16.17 7.43 -6.07
CA THR A 63 -16.84 7.24 -7.38
C THR A 63 -17.23 8.54 -8.08
N LYS A 64 -17.30 9.64 -7.32
CA LYS A 64 -17.64 10.98 -7.83
C LYS A 64 -16.42 11.90 -7.99
N ASP A 65 -15.22 11.41 -7.70
CA ASP A 65 -13.99 12.18 -7.87
C ASP A 65 -13.69 12.32 -9.39
N PRO A 66 -13.46 13.55 -9.89
CA PRO A 66 -13.24 13.78 -11.31
C PRO A 66 -11.94 13.15 -11.85
N ASN A 67 -11.01 12.78 -10.98
CA ASN A 67 -9.76 12.14 -11.41
C ASN A 67 -9.95 10.67 -11.82
N ASP A 68 -11.10 10.07 -11.52
CA ASP A 68 -11.44 8.67 -11.80
C ASP A 68 -10.30 7.72 -11.40
N PHE A 69 -10.13 7.54 -10.09
CA PHE A 69 -9.02 6.76 -9.55
C PHE A 69 -9.24 5.24 -9.71
N GLU A 70 -8.16 4.47 -9.71
CA GLU A 70 -8.16 3.08 -9.24
C GLU A 70 -7.56 3.10 -7.83
N VAL A 71 -8.27 2.51 -6.85
CA VAL A 71 -7.83 2.45 -5.45
C VAL A 71 -7.52 1.02 -5.05
N GLU A 72 -6.34 0.80 -4.46
CA GLU A 72 -5.88 -0.56 -4.19
C GLU A 72 -5.18 -0.71 -2.84
N ARG A 73 -5.17 -1.96 -2.34
CA ARG A 73 -4.38 -2.44 -1.21
C ARG A 73 -4.45 -1.58 0.06
N PRO A 74 -5.63 -1.21 0.57
CA PRO A 74 -5.73 -0.35 1.73
C PRO A 74 -5.02 -0.94 2.96
N LYS A 75 -4.40 -0.08 3.77
CA LYS A 75 -3.70 -0.39 5.02
C LYS A 75 -4.13 0.58 6.11
N ILE A 76 -4.53 0.07 7.27
CA ILE A 76 -5.02 0.86 8.39
C ILE A 76 -4.01 0.86 9.52
N LEU A 77 -3.68 2.05 10.05
CA LEU A 77 -2.84 2.24 11.23
C LEU A 77 -3.56 3.13 12.25
N PHE A 78 -3.23 2.96 13.53
CA PHE A 78 -3.76 3.79 14.61
C PHE A 78 -2.62 4.51 15.33
N ASP A 79 -2.63 5.85 15.27
CA ASP A 79 -1.74 6.69 16.09
C ASP A 79 -2.37 6.86 17.48
N LYS A 80 -1.75 6.23 18.48
CA LYS A 80 -2.18 6.28 19.87
C LYS A 80 -2.10 7.69 20.46
N ASN A 81 -1.15 8.52 20.02
CA ASN A 81 -0.94 9.86 20.57
C ASN A 81 -2.02 10.82 20.09
N GLY A 82 -2.37 10.75 18.81
CA GLY A 82 -3.44 11.54 18.22
C GLY A 82 -4.85 10.97 18.42
N SER A 83 -4.95 9.67 18.78
CA SER A 83 -6.20 8.90 18.69
C SER A 83 -6.82 9.01 17.29
N ILE A 84 -5.99 8.81 16.26
CA ILE A 84 -6.36 8.96 14.85
C ILE A 84 -6.11 7.63 14.13
N TYR A 85 -7.11 7.19 13.38
CA TYR A 85 -7.01 6.14 12.39
C TYR A 85 -6.56 6.75 11.06
N SER A 86 -5.49 6.20 10.49
CA SER A 86 -4.96 6.62 9.19
C SER A 86 -5.05 5.45 8.22
N LEU A 87 -5.79 5.67 7.15
CA LEU A 87 -5.95 4.74 6.04
C LEU A 87 -5.02 5.17 4.90
N TYR A 88 -4.17 4.26 4.47
CA TYR A 88 -3.26 4.41 3.35
C TYR A 88 -3.73 3.51 2.22
N PHE A 89 -3.64 3.96 0.97
CA PHE A 89 -4.05 3.17 -0.19
C PHE A 89 -3.29 3.61 -1.44
N HIS A 90 -3.06 2.69 -2.37
CA HIS A 90 -2.52 3.00 -3.69
C HIS A 90 -3.61 3.70 -4.51
N VAL A 91 -3.21 4.74 -5.24
CA VAL A 91 -4.09 5.51 -6.12
C VAL A 91 -3.45 5.66 -7.50
N GLN A 92 -4.16 5.21 -8.53
CA GLN A 92 -3.81 5.43 -9.93
C GLN A 92 -4.85 6.36 -10.60
N PRO A 93 -4.47 7.57 -11.02
CA PRO A 93 -5.36 8.46 -11.77
C PRO A 93 -5.86 7.85 -13.08
N HIS A 94 -7.09 8.19 -13.45
CA HIS A 94 -7.78 7.78 -14.70
C HIS A 94 -7.89 6.27 -14.91
N ARG A 95 -7.73 5.47 -13.84
CA ARG A 95 -7.69 3.99 -13.87
C ARG A 95 -6.74 3.44 -14.94
N LYS A 96 -5.67 4.19 -15.24
CA LYS A 96 -4.77 3.90 -16.37
C LYS A 96 -3.34 3.95 -15.90
N PHE A 97 -2.67 2.80 -16.05
CA PHE A 97 -1.22 2.71 -15.87
C PHE A 97 -0.52 3.76 -16.74
N SER A 98 0.28 4.59 -16.08
CA SER A 98 1.18 5.56 -16.71
C SER A 98 2.53 5.44 -16.03
N GLN A 99 3.59 5.38 -16.84
CA GLN A 99 4.96 5.22 -16.35
C GLN A 99 5.30 6.31 -15.33
N GLY A 100 5.88 5.93 -14.20
CA GLY A 100 6.28 6.84 -13.13
C GLY A 100 5.12 7.48 -12.37
N VAL A 101 3.89 7.00 -12.54
CA VAL A 101 2.69 7.51 -11.85
C VAL A 101 2.05 6.41 -11.03
N GLY A 102 2.12 6.55 -9.71
CA GLY A 102 1.39 5.79 -8.71
C GLY A 102 1.46 6.56 -7.40
N LEU A 103 0.32 6.83 -6.77
CA LEU A 103 0.23 7.76 -5.64
C LEU A 103 -0.12 7.04 -4.35
N LEU A 104 0.34 7.59 -3.23
CA LEU A 104 -0.14 7.25 -1.90
C LEU A 104 -1.35 8.13 -1.57
N GLY A 105 -2.53 7.54 -1.52
CA GLY A 105 -3.71 8.13 -0.90
C GLY A 105 -3.66 7.99 0.61
N ILE A 106 -3.97 9.08 1.32
CA ILE A 106 -4.07 9.07 2.77
C ILE A 106 -5.42 9.65 3.18
N ALA A 107 -6.10 8.98 4.09
CA ALA A 107 -7.33 9.46 4.71
C ALA A 107 -7.29 9.23 6.22
N THR A 108 -7.96 10.10 6.99
CA THR A 108 -7.95 10.01 8.46
C THR A 108 -9.34 10.07 9.05
N SER A 109 -9.51 9.40 10.19
CA SER A 109 -10.72 9.49 11.03
C SER A 109 -10.37 9.37 12.51
N LYS A 110 -11.28 9.85 13.38
CA LYS A 110 -11.23 9.58 14.83
C LYS A 110 -12.00 8.32 15.22
N ASP A 111 -12.81 7.78 14.31
CA ASP A 111 -13.59 6.56 14.51
C ASP A 111 -13.09 5.49 13.53
N ILE A 112 -12.94 4.26 14.01
CA ILE A 112 -12.52 3.12 13.18
C ILE A 112 -13.48 2.90 12.00
N THR A 113 -14.77 3.13 12.23
CA THR A 113 -15.82 3.04 11.20
C THR A 113 -15.97 4.30 10.36
N GLY A 114 -15.20 5.36 10.63
CA GLY A 114 -15.25 6.60 9.86
C GLY A 114 -16.36 7.58 10.29
N PRO A 115 -16.70 8.56 9.44
CA PRO A 115 -16.23 8.75 8.08
C PRO A 115 -14.74 9.07 8.01
N TYR A 116 -14.07 8.64 6.93
CA TYR A 116 -12.68 8.99 6.67
C TYR A 116 -12.61 10.19 5.74
N ARG A 117 -11.80 11.19 6.11
CA ARG A 117 -11.53 12.34 5.26
C ARG A 117 -10.23 12.10 4.52
N VAL A 118 -10.29 12.05 3.19
CA VAL A 118 -9.08 12.07 2.35
C VAL A 118 -8.37 13.40 2.57
N ILE A 119 -7.09 13.32 2.93
CA ILE A 119 -6.24 14.49 3.14
C ILE A 119 -5.38 14.82 1.92
N GLY A 120 -5.10 13.82 1.07
CA GLY A 120 -4.43 14.03 -0.20
C GLY A 120 -3.93 12.74 -0.85
N TYR A 121 -3.34 12.92 -2.03
CA TYR A 121 -2.70 11.90 -2.85
C TYR A 121 -1.29 12.38 -3.19
N TYR A 122 -0.28 11.56 -2.94
CA TYR A 122 1.11 12.02 -2.93
C TYR A 122 2.00 11.11 -3.79
N GLN A 123 2.84 11.72 -4.63
CA GLN A 123 4.07 11.09 -5.10
C GLN A 123 5.07 11.04 -3.94
N ILE A 124 5.88 10.00 -3.89
CA ILE A 124 6.83 9.83 -2.79
C ILE A 124 8.10 10.64 -3.05
N ALA A 125 8.56 11.39 -2.05
CA ALA A 125 9.87 12.05 -2.06
C ALA A 125 10.17 12.96 -3.28
N THR A 126 9.18 13.76 -3.71
CA THR A 126 9.31 14.70 -4.83
C THR A 126 10.55 15.60 -4.69
N GLY A 127 11.40 15.60 -5.72
CA GLY A 127 12.63 16.39 -5.77
C GLY A 127 13.77 15.86 -4.89
N LYS A 128 13.63 14.68 -4.29
CA LYS A 128 14.62 14.09 -3.38
C LYS A 128 15.34 12.91 -4.02
N LYS A 129 16.58 12.70 -3.59
CA LYS A 129 17.35 11.49 -3.88
C LYS A 129 17.25 10.52 -2.72
N ALA A 130 17.36 9.23 -3.01
CA ALA A 130 17.40 8.18 -2.00
C ALA A 130 18.56 8.41 -1.05
N SER A 131 18.32 8.19 0.25
CA SER A 131 19.34 8.30 1.29
C SER A 131 20.34 7.16 1.23
N THR A 132 19.86 5.96 0.91
CA THR A 132 20.71 4.81 0.57
C THR A 132 20.12 4.06 -0.61
N THR A 133 20.98 3.33 -1.32
CA THR A 133 20.60 2.42 -2.40
C THR A 133 21.29 1.09 -2.16
N GLN A 134 20.48 0.03 -2.05
CA GLN A 134 20.94 -1.34 -1.91
C GLN A 134 20.56 -2.13 -3.17
N TYR A 135 21.56 -2.47 -3.96
CA TYR A 135 21.40 -3.32 -5.14
C TYR A 135 21.30 -4.79 -4.75
N SER A 136 20.52 -5.53 -5.54
CA SER A 136 20.51 -6.98 -5.42
C SER A 136 21.83 -7.60 -5.88
N TYR A 137 22.23 -8.66 -5.19
CA TYR A 137 23.35 -9.52 -5.58
C TYR A 137 22.91 -10.68 -6.48
N GLU A 138 21.61 -10.91 -6.64
CA GLU A 138 21.05 -12.13 -7.26
C GLU A 138 20.60 -11.92 -8.72
N VAL A 139 20.63 -10.68 -9.21
CA VAL A 139 20.08 -10.33 -10.54
C VAL A 139 21.10 -9.70 -11.47
N ASP A 140 20.83 -9.82 -12.77
CA ASP A 140 21.64 -9.24 -13.84
C ASP A 140 21.67 -7.70 -13.78
N ASP A 141 22.80 -7.13 -14.22
CA ASP A 141 23.01 -5.68 -14.21
C ASP A 141 22.06 -4.93 -15.16
N GLY A 142 21.48 -5.61 -16.16
CA GLY A 142 20.45 -5.03 -17.03
C GLY A 142 19.19 -4.62 -16.26
N TRP A 143 18.79 -5.38 -15.25
CA TRP A 143 17.62 -5.04 -14.43
C TRP A 143 17.93 -3.86 -13.51
N LYS A 144 19.14 -3.83 -12.93
CA LYS A 144 19.64 -2.70 -12.12
C LYS A 144 19.69 -1.41 -12.93
N ARG A 145 20.19 -1.48 -14.18
CA ARG A 145 20.23 -0.32 -15.10
C ARG A 145 18.85 0.21 -15.45
N LYS A 146 17.86 -0.66 -15.65
CA LYS A 146 16.46 -0.23 -15.87
C LYS A 146 15.90 0.48 -14.65
N ALA A 147 16.09 -0.10 -13.48
CA ALA A 147 15.69 0.50 -12.20
C ALA A 147 16.29 1.91 -12.04
N ASP A 148 17.59 2.06 -12.28
CA ASP A 148 18.26 3.36 -12.23
C ASP A 148 17.70 4.34 -13.27
N GLY A 149 17.38 3.90 -14.49
CA GLY A 149 16.72 4.75 -15.48
C GLY A 149 15.43 5.37 -14.95
N PHE A 150 14.51 4.52 -14.47
CA PHE A 150 13.23 4.98 -13.91
C PHE A 150 13.43 5.84 -12.66
N TYR A 151 14.36 5.48 -11.77
CA TYR A 151 14.68 6.26 -10.59
C TYR A 151 15.07 7.70 -10.96
N HIS A 152 15.99 7.87 -11.93
CA HIS A 152 16.46 9.19 -12.36
C HIS A 152 15.33 10.03 -12.98
N ASP A 153 14.49 9.42 -13.81
CA ASP A 153 13.34 10.09 -14.43
C ASP A 153 12.32 10.57 -13.37
N SER A 154 12.16 9.80 -12.31
CA SER A 154 11.21 10.09 -11.22
C SER A 154 11.71 11.12 -10.20
N ILE A 155 13.01 11.46 -10.11
CA ILE A 155 13.51 12.37 -9.05
C ILE A 155 12.73 13.69 -9.02
N LYS A 156 12.45 14.30 -10.18
CA LYS A 156 11.81 15.62 -10.24
C LYS A 156 10.37 15.60 -9.73
N LEU A 157 9.60 14.57 -10.09
CA LEU A 157 8.16 14.49 -9.79
C LEU A 157 7.87 13.67 -8.52
N GLY A 158 8.83 12.88 -8.06
CA GLY A 158 8.70 11.90 -7.00
C GLY A 158 8.62 10.48 -7.54
N GLN A 159 8.92 9.53 -6.66
CA GLN A 159 8.93 8.10 -6.92
C GLN A 159 7.50 7.57 -6.92
N GLU A 160 7.19 6.75 -7.93
CA GLU A 160 5.90 6.07 -7.98
C GLU A 160 5.75 5.09 -6.81
N LEU A 161 4.54 5.05 -6.26
CA LEU A 161 4.11 4.05 -5.30
C LEU A 161 3.03 3.17 -5.93
N ARG A 162 3.34 1.88 -6.07
CA ARG A 162 2.42 0.85 -6.58
C ARG A 162 1.94 -0.02 -5.42
N ASP A 163 2.09 -1.33 -5.57
CA ASP A 163 1.94 -2.31 -4.51
C ASP A 163 2.72 -1.90 -3.27
N PHE A 164 2.02 -1.74 -2.15
CA PHE A 164 2.63 -1.20 -0.94
C PHE A 164 2.05 -1.82 0.34
N TYR A 165 2.78 -1.59 1.43
CA TYR A 165 2.35 -1.87 2.79
C TYR A 165 2.74 -0.70 3.70
N ALA A 166 1.79 -0.17 4.46
CA ALA A 166 2.05 0.81 5.52
C ALA A 166 2.14 0.09 6.86
N PHE A 167 3.13 0.47 7.68
CA PHE A 167 3.35 -0.13 8.99
C PHE A 167 3.89 0.89 9.99
N ASP A 168 3.61 0.64 11.27
CA ASP A 168 4.25 1.34 12.38
C ASP A 168 5.52 0.59 12.78
N LEU A 169 6.61 1.33 12.93
CA LEU A 169 7.86 0.84 13.50
C LEU A 169 8.31 1.84 14.56
N TYR A 170 8.19 1.45 15.83
CA TYR A 170 8.58 2.25 16.99
C TYR A 170 7.88 3.62 17.07
N GLY A 171 6.62 3.71 16.65
CA GLY A 171 5.82 4.94 16.69
C GLY A 171 6.01 5.85 15.47
N ASP A 172 6.84 5.45 14.52
CA ASP A 172 7.00 6.10 13.22
C ASP A 172 6.26 5.30 12.14
N THR A 173 5.59 6.00 11.23
CA THR A 173 4.94 5.36 10.09
C THR A 173 5.89 5.22 8.92
N TYR A 174 5.94 4.02 8.35
CA TYR A 174 6.69 3.71 7.15
C TYR A 174 5.77 3.14 6.07
N VAL A 175 6.17 3.32 4.81
CA VAL A 175 5.63 2.59 3.67
C VAL A 175 6.75 1.86 2.96
N VAL A 176 6.56 0.57 2.71
CA VAL A 176 7.37 -0.23 1.80
C VAL A 176 6.56 -0.44 0.53
N TYR A 177 7.15 -0.21 -0.64
CA TYR A 177 6.41 -0.22 -1.90
C TYR A 177 7.26 -0.64 -3.09
N SER A 178 6.59 -1.23 -4.08
CA SER A 178 7.13 -1.46 -5.42
C SER A 178 7.19 -0.13 -6.18
N ALA A 179 8.33 0.16 -6.78
CA ALA A 179 8.63 1.41 -7.46
C ALA A 179 9.49 1.14 -8.71
N GLU A 180 9.78 2.21 -9.45
CA GLU A 180 10.69 2.17 -10.61
C GLU A 180 10.20 1.14 -11.66
N GLU A 181 8.91 1.15 -11.97
CA GLU A 181 8.20 0.20 -12.85
C GLU A 181 8.27 -1.25 -12.36
N GLY A 182 8.31 -1.40 -11.04
CA GLY A 182 8.49 -2.69 -10.38
C GLY A 182 9.89 -3.26 -10.59
N TYR A 183 10.92 -2.42 -10.76
CA TYR A 183 12.31 -2.87 -10.75
C TYR A 183 12.98 -2.72 -9.38
N SER A 184 12.37 -2.00 -8.44
CA SER A 184 12.93 -1.80 -7.10
C SER A 184 11.84 -1.81 -6.03
N VAL A 185 12.25 -2.14 -4.81
CA VAL A 185 11.47 -1.85 -3.61
C VAL A 185 12.00 -0.56 -3.00
N GLN A 186 11.13 0.29 -2.48
CA GLN A 186 11.54 1.46 -1.73
C GLN A 186 10.88 1.47 -0.37
N LEU A 187 11.59 2.04 0.61
CA LEU A 187 11.13 2.21 1.98
C LEU A 187 11.18 3.70 2.33
N ALA A 188 10.04 4.29 2.67
CA ALA A 188 9.94 5.68 3.02
C ALA A 188 9.29 5.89 4.39
N LYS A 189 9.82 6.84 5.15
CA LYS A 189 9.19 7.31 6.40
C LYS A 189 8.18 8.39 6.07
N ILE A 190 6.95 8.24 6.58
CA ILE A 190 5.86 9.20 6.40
C ILE A 190 5.77 10.10 7.63
N ASP A 191 5.94 11.40 7.46
CA ASP A 191 5.73 12.38 8.52
C ASP A 191 4.35 13.05 8.38
N LEU A 192 3.36 12.50 9.09
CA LEU A 192 2.00 13.05 9.10
C LEU A 192 1.89 14.44 9.74
N LYS A 193 2.88 14.86 10.55
CA LYS A 193 2.82 16.10 11.33
C LYS A 193 3.32 17.31 10.55
N ASN A 194 4.29 17.11 9.65
CA ASN A 194 4.88 18.18 8.83
C ASN A 194 4.37 18.13 7.38
N SER A 195 3.07 18.38 7.18
CA SER A 195 2.45 18.45 5.85
C SER A 195 2.60 17.19 4.99
N PHE A 196 2.70 16.00 5.62
CA PHE A 196 2.87 14.72 4.92
C PHE A 196 4.17 14.68 4.11
N ALA A 197 5.18 15.45 4.53
CA ALA A 197 6.46 15.53 3.85
C ALA A 197 7.20 14.21 3.95
N ILE A 198 7.41 13.57 2.80
CA ILE A 198 8.23 12.37 2.70
C ILE A 198 9.66 12.81 2.38
N ASN A 199 10.43 13.06 3.43
CA ASN A 199 11.75 13.67 3.30
C ASN A 199 12.88 12.66 3.11
N THR A 200 12.67 11.41 3.54
CA THR A 200 13.69 10.37 3.57
C THR A 200 13.11 9.07 3.04
N PHE A 201 13.80 8.48 2.07
CA PHE A 201 13.49 7.15 1.56
C PHE A 201 14.77 6.41 1.16
N HIS A 202 14.68 5.09 1.10
CA HIS A 202 15.75 4.16 0.77
C HIS A 202 15.32 3.31 -0.42
N ARG A 203 16.25 3.06 -1.36
CA ARG A 203 16.05 2.10 -2.46
C ARG A 203 16.62 0.76 -2.01
N LEU A 204 15.81 -0.27 -2.05
CA LEU A 204 16.11 -1.62 -1.57
C LEU A 204 15.86 -2.62 -2.70
N LEU A 205 16.56 -3.76 -2.65
CA LEU A 205 16.36 -4.87 -3.59
C LEU A 205 16.36 -4.42 -5.06
N VAL A 206 17.22 -3.45 -5.40
CA VAL A 206 17.22 -2.84 -6.73
C VAL A 206 17.57 -3.91 -7.76
N GLY A 207 16.64 -4.10 -8.69
CA GLY A 207 16.66 -5.10 -9.75
C GLY A 207 15.81 -6.34 -9.47
N GLU A 208 15.35 -6.65 -8.26
CA GLU A 208 14.71 -7.96 -7.98
C GLU A 208 13.27 -8.13 -8.42
N ARG A 209 12.60 -7.02 -8.75
CA ARG A 209 11.23 -7.01 -9.26
C ARG A 209 10.19 -7.66 -8.33
N HIS A 210 10.04 -7.06 -7.15
CA HIS A 210 9.08 -7.48 -6.12
C HIS A 210 7.79 -6.64 -6.12
N GLU A 211 6.68 -7.30 -5.78
CA GLU A 211 5.37 -6.70 -5.58
C GLU A 211 4.67 -7.24 -4.31
N ALA A 212 3.45 -6.78 -4.06
CA ALA A 212 2.60 -7.16 -2.93
C ALA A 212 3.32 -7.28 -1.56
N PRO A 213 4.05 -6.24 -1.09
CA PRO A 213 4.77 -6.34 0.16
C PRO A 213 3.83 -6.57 1.35
N ILE A 214 4.31 -7.32 2.34
CA ILE A 214 3.70 -7.49 3.65
C ILE A 214 4.79 -7.30 4.71
N TYR A 215 4.47 -6.56 5.77
CA TYR A 215 5.34 -6.44 6.96
C TYR A 215 4.73 -7.16 8.16
N PHE A 216 5.58 -7.83 8.94
CA PHE A 216 5.26 -8.27 10.29
C PHE A 216 6.52 -8.36 11.14
N SER A 217 6.37 -8.37 12.46
CA SER A 217 7.47 -8.53 13.41
C SER A 217 7.20 -9.70 14.36
N GLY A 218 8.27 -10.33 14.84
CA GLY A 218 8.21 -11.49 15.71
C GLY A 218 9.59 -12.08 15.95
N PHE A 219 9.76 -12.87 17.01
CA PHE A 219 11.05 -13.52 17.31
C PHE A 219 12.23 -12.54 17.36
N ASN A 220 12.02 -11.34 17.91
CA ASN A 220 13.00 -10.24 17.99
C ASN A 220 13.54 -9.76 16.63
N LYS A 221 12.77 -9.92 15.56
CA LYS A 221 13.10 -9.48 14.21
C LYS A 221 11.90 -8.89 13.50
N HIS A 222 12.20 -8.20 12.40
CA HIS A 222 11.23 -7.68 11.46
C HIS A 222 11.33 -8.42 10.14
N TYR A 223 10.21 -8.57 9.44
CA TYR A 223 10.12 -9.35 8.22
C TYR A 223 9.36 -8.60 7.15
N PHE A 224 9.83 -8.74 5.91
CA PHE A 224 9.07 -8.42 4.72
C PHE A 224 8.84 -9.67 3.89
N VAL A 225 7.61 -9.84 3.40
CA VAL A 225 7.26 -10.85 2.40
C VAL A 225 6.86 -10.14 1.13
N PHE A 226 7.34 -10.64 -0.01
CA PHE A 226 6.99 -10.14 -1.34
C PHE A 226 6.58 -11.30 -2.25
N SER A 227 5.85 -10.99 -3.32
CA SER A 227 5.70 -11.89 -4.47
C SER A 227 6.52 -11.38 -5.66
N ASP A 228 6.81 -12.26 -6.61
CA ASP A 228 7.37 -11.84 -7.91
C ASP A 228 6.29 -11.19 -8.80
N ILE A 229 6.71 -10.28 -9.69
CA ILE A 229 5.83 -9.64 -10.69
C ILE A 229 5.39 -10.62 -11.77
N SER A 230 4.17 -11.12 -11.63
CA SER A 230 3.57 -12.09 -12.58
C SER A 230 2.10 -11.82 -12.92
N GLY A 231 1.61 -10.64 -12.55
CA GLY A 231 0.21 -10.25 -12.75
C GLY A 231 -0.72 -11.03 -11.84
N TYR A 232 -1.79 -11.63 -12.38
CA TYR A 232 -2.75 -12.41 -11.59
C TYR A 232 -2.33 -13.87 -11.36
N ARG A 233 -1.21 -14.30 -11.93
CA ARG A 233 -0.72 -15.66 -11.73
C ARG A 233 -0.06 -15.73 -10.35
N PRO A 234 -0.32 -16.79 -9.55
CA PRO A 234 0.48 -17.00 -8.35
C PRO A 234 1.96 -17.16 -8.69
N SER A 235 2.82 -16.62 -7.84
CA SER A 235 4.28 -16.72 -7.93
C SER A 235 4.87 -17.20 -6.59
N GLU A 236 6.17 -17.45 -6.60
CA GLU A 236 6.91 -17.73 -5.37
C GLU A 236 6.92 -16.50 -4.46
N SER A 237 6.89 -16.74 -3.16
CA SER A 237 7.04 -15.67 -2.16
C SER A 237 8.47 -15.62 -1.65
N LYS A 238 8.99 -14.41 -1.43
CA LYS A 238 10.31 -14.18 -0.85
C LYS A 238 10.20 -13.52 0.51
N LEU A 239 10.94 -14.05 1.49
CA LEU A 239 11.00 -13.55 2.85
C LEU A 239 12.36 -12.89 3.11
N TYR A 240 12.33 -11.65 3.57
CA TYR A 240 13.51 -10.91 4.03
C TYR A 240 13.35 -10.60 5.51
N SER A 241 14.44 -10.62 6.26
CA SER A 241 14.45 -10.23 7.67
C SER A 241 15.46 -9.12 7.94
N PHE A 242 15.16 -8.25 8.90
CA PHE A 242 16.08 -7.25 9.41
C PHE A 242 15.94 -7.12 10.93
N ASP A 243 16.99 -6.60 11.56
CA ASP A 243 17.06 -6.36 13.00
C ASP A 243 16.51 -4.98 13.37
#